data_AF-A0A353D1G4-F1
#
_entry.id   AF-A0A353D1G4-F1
#
_cell.length_a   1.000
_cell.length_b   1.000
_cell.length_c   1.000
_cell.angle_alpha   90.00
_cell.angle_beta   90.00
_cell.angle_gamma   90.00
#
_symmetry.space_group_name_H-M   'P 1'
#
loop_
_entity.id
_entity.type
_entity.pdbx_description
1 polymer ?
#
loop_
_entity_poly.entity_id
_entity_poly.type
_entity_poly.pdbx_seq_one_letter_code
_entity_poly.pdbx_strand_id
1 'polypeptide(L)'
;MITPSGWEFWVDRGGTFTDVVARDLDGQLHSHKLLSDNPRQYRDAAIAGIRHILNLTSTDAISAEQVSAVKMGTTVATNALLERKGEPTVLAITKGFGDALRIGYQNRPDIFALDVQLPEPLYSEVVEIPERMSASGEVLQPLDEEACRLTFTALHDAGYRSIAIVLMHAYHSPAHEQALGRIARECGFEQVSLSSESSPLPRLISRGDTTVVDAYLSPVLRRYVNQVQNELGDIPLLFMQSNGGLCHASAFQGRDSILSGPAGGVVGGIETALAAGYDRLIGFDMGGTSTDVWHYAGEYEHETVSEVAGILLRVPMMKIHTVAAGGGSILHFADQRFQVGPDSAGAEPGPACYRQNGPLTVTDCNVMLGKLQPEQFPAVFGPEGDEPLDASAVEQKFRQMLSIIDPLAEHQNLETIAEGFLTIAVENMAQAIKQISVQRGYDISGYTLCSFGGAGGQHACLVADALGIKRIYCHPLSGVLSAYGIGLAAVTSMHETAIGRALEAQSSGLLSQHYDALVKSGINALTEQGADTKTT
;
A
#
# COMPACT_ATOMS: atom_id res chain seq x y z
N MET A 1 -21.52 -23.60 3.36
CA MET A 1 -20.51 -22.84 4.12
C MET A 1 -19.88 -23.81 5.10
N ILE A 2 -18.56 -23.97 5.05
CA ILE A 2 -17.83 -24.73 6.07
C ILE A 2 -17.91 -23.88 7.34
N THR A 3 -18.43 -24.45 8.42
CA THR A 3 -18.43 -23.77 9.73
C THR A 3 -16.97 -23.49 10.11
N PRO A 4 -16.60 -22.25 10.46
CA PRO A 4 -15.23 -21.95 10.85
C PRO A 4 -14.81 -22.85 12.00
N SER A 5 -13.59 -23.40 11.95
CA SER A 5 -13.03 -24.20 13.05
C SER A 5 -12.57 -23.34 14.23
N GLY A 6 -12.61 -22.02 14.09
CA GLY A 6 -12.27 -21.01 15.11
C GLY A 6 -12.52 -19.61 14.55
N TRP A 7 -12.19 -18.58 15.34
CA TRP A 7 -12.23 -17.19 14.93
C TRP A 7 -11.30 -16.93 13.74
N GLU A 8 -11.67 -15.97 12.89
CA GLU A 8 -10.76 -15.37 11.91
C GLU A 8 -10.63 -13.89 12.20
N PHE A 9 -9.41 -13.36 12.11
CA PHE A 9 -9.14 -11.94 12.27
C PHE A 9 -8.58 -11.36 10.98
N TRP A 10 -9.10 -10.22 10.56
CA TRP A 10 -8.70 -9.49 9.37
C TRP A 10 -8.34 -8.07 9.80
N VAL A 11 -7.10 -7.66 9.55
CA VAL A 11 -6.54 -6.46 10.12
C VAL A 11 -5.96 -5.57 9.03
N ASP A 12 -6.37 -4.31 8.97
CA ASP A 12 -5.69 -3.30 8.18
C ASP A 12 -4.94 -2.35 9.11
N ARG A 13 -3.61 -2.45 9.12
CA ARG A 13 -2.75 -1.55 9.89
C ARG A 13 -2.38 -0.32 9.04
N GLY A 14 -3.25 0.68 9.09
CA GLY A 14 -3.01 2.00 8.51
C GLY A 14 -2.03 2.85 9.31
N GLY A 15 -1.75 4.07 8.83
CA GLY A 15 -0.85 5.01 9.49
C GLY A 15 -1.40 5.59 10.80
N THR A 16 -2.69 5.96 10.83
CA THR A 16 -3.35 6.54 12.01
C THR A 16 -4.09 5.50 12.85
N PHE A 17 -4.91 4.68 12.20
CA PHE A 17 -5.74 3.69 12.86
C PHE A 17 -5.46 2.29 12.33
N THR A 18 -5.61 1.31 13.22
CA THR A 18 -5.64 -0.10 12.90
C THR A 18 -7.08 -0.58 12.99
N ASP A 19 -7.60 -1.07 11.87
CA ASP A 19 -8.95 -1.58 11.75
C ASP A 19 -8.93 -3.10 11.86
N VAL A 20 -9.67 -3.64 12.82
CA VAL A 20 -9.77 -5.07 13.07
C VAL A 20 -11.21 -5.51 12.81
N VAL A 21 -11.38 -6.46 11.91
CA VAL A 21 -12.63 -7.18 11.71
C VAL A 21 -12.41 -8.63 12.09
N ALA A 22 -13.31 -9.20 12.88
CA ALA A 22 -13.24 -10.60 13.28
C ALA A 22 -14.53 -11.32 12.92
N ARG A 23 -14.42 -12.57 12.51
CA ARG A 23 -15.55 -13.48 12.31
C ARG A 23 -15.53 -14.56 13.37
N ASP A 24 -16.61 -14.67 14.13
CA ASP A 24 -16.76 -15.73 15.13
C ASP A 24 -17.22 -17.06 14.53
N LEU A 25 -17.36 -18.09 15.38
CA LEU A 25 -17.76 -19.44 14.96
C LEU A 25 -19.20 -19.51 14.42
N ASP A 26 -20.07 -18.58 14.84
CA ASP A 26 -21.44 -18.46 14.34
C ASP A 26 -21.51 -17.65 13.03
N GLY A 27 -20.38 -17.09 12.60
CA GLY A 27 -20.24 -16.26 11.41
C GLY A 27 -20.62 -14.79 11.64
N GLN A 28 -20.81 -14.35 12.89
CA GLN A 28 -21.05 -12.93 13.17
C GLN A 28 -19.76 -12.14 13.04
N LEU A 29 -19.91 -10.90 12.55
CA LEU A 29 -18.80 -9.98 12.37
C LEU A 29 -18.71 -9.02 13.54
N HIS A 30 -17.50 -8.86 14.03
CA HIS A 30 -17.13 -7.94 15.09
C HIS A 30 -16.11 -6.96 14.53
N SER A 31 -16.22 -5.67 14.85
CA SER A 31 -15.25 -4.66 14.40
C SER A 31 -14.69 -3.91 15.59
N HIS A 32 -13.38 -3.65 15.57
CA HIS A 32 -12.70 -2.85 16.58
C HIS A 32 -11.69 -1.92 15.91
N LYS A 33 -11.54 -0.71 16.43
CA LYS A 33 -10.65 0.31 15.87
C LYS A 33 -9.72 0.82 16.96
N LEU A 34 -8.43 0.80 16.68
CA LEU A 34 -7.37 1.22 17.61
C LEU A 34 -6.47 2.26 16.94
N LEU A 35 -5.75 3.06 17.74
CA LEU A 35 -4.65 3.87 17.23
C LEU A 35 -3.52 2.93 16.77
N SER A 36 -2.93 3.19 15.60
CA SER A 36 -1.87 2.33 15.06
C SER A 36 -0.56 2.40 15.85
N ASP A 37 -0.34 3.50 16.57
CA ASP A 37 0.80 3.69 17.45
C ASP A 37 0.32 4.28 18.80
N ASN A 38 0.41 3.47 19.85
CA ASN A 38 0.08 3.87 21.23
C ASN A 38 0.90 3.05 22.23
N PRO A 39 2.23 3.30 22.31
CA PRO A 39 3.16 2.46 23.07
C PRO A 39 2.90 2.48 24.58
N ARG A 40 2.12 3.46 25.07
CA ARG A 40 1.69 3.52 26.48
C ARG A 40 0.63 2.47 26.82
N GLN A 41 -0.15 2.02 25.85
CA GLN A 41 -1.24 1.06 26.05
C GLN A 41 -0.92 -0.34 25.53
N TYR A 42 -0.28 -0.44 24.37
CA TYR A 42 0.06 -1.71 23.75
C TYR A 42 1.31 -1.60 22.87
N ARG A 43 1.99 -2.74 22.70
CA ARG A 43 3.17 -2.83 21.83
C ARG A 43 2.80 -2.89 20.34
N ASP A 44 1.67 -3.54 20.03
CA ASP A 44 1.17 -3.69 18.66
C ASP A 44 -0.36 -3.65 18.65
N ALA A 45 -0.91 -2.82 17.77
CA ALA A 45 -2.34 -2.55 17.70
C ALA A 45 -3.14 -3.76 17.17
N ALA A 46 -2.57 -4.55 16.26
CA ALA A 46 -3.25 -5.73 15.70
C ALA A 46 -3.43 -6.81 16.78
N ILE A 47 -2.35 -7.11 17.50
CA ILE A 47 -2.39 -8.07 18.62
C ILE A 47 -3.30 -7.59 19.74
N ALA A 48 -3.25 -6.30 20.09
CA ALA A 48 -4.15 -5.72 21.08
C ALA A 48 -5.63 -5.84 20.66
N GLY A 49 -5.94 -5.57 19.39
CA GLY A 49 -7.29 -5.71 18.86
C GLY A 49 -7.82 -7.15 18.93
N ILE A 50 -6.97 -8.14 18.59
CA ILE A 50 -7.31 -9.56 18.73
C ILE A 50 -7.60 -9.90 20.20
N ARG A 51 -6.72 -9.49 21.12
CA ARG A 51 -6.92 -9.73 22.57
C ARG A 51 -8.20 -9.09 23.10
N HIS A 52 -8.50 -7.85 22.71
CA HIS A 52 -9.73 -7.17 23.12
C HIS A 52 -10.99 -7.92 22.68
N ILE A 53 -11.06 -8.38 21.43
CA ILE A 53 -12.23 -9.12 20.91
C ILE A 53 -12.37 -10.47 21.62
N LEU A 54 -11.25 -11.14 21.91
CA LEU A 54 -11.25 -12.41 22.66
C LEU A 54 -11.44 -12.23 24.18
N ASN A 55 -11.58 -10.98 24.68
CA ASN A 55 -11.61 -10.65 26.11
C ASN A 55 -10.40 -11.18 26.90
N LEU A 56 -9.22 -11.13 26.27
CA LEU A 56 -7.94 -11.53 26.84
C LEU A 56 -7.20 -10.33 27.44
N THR A 57 -6.41 -10.58 28.48
CA THR A 57 -5.48 -9.58 29.03
C THR A 57 -4.25 -9.43 28.13
N SER A 58 -3.44 -8.38 28.39
CA SER A 58 -2.24 -8.10 27.60
C SER A 58 -1.16 -9.20 27.66
N THR A 59 -1.23 -10.11 28.64
CA THR A 59 -0.27 -11.21 28.83
C THR A 59 -0.81 -12.58 28.46
N ASP A 60 -2.12 -12.70 28.19
CA ASP A 60 -2.70 -13.98 27.85
C ASP A 60 -2.27 -14.42 26.44
N ALA A 61 -2.04 -15.72 26.31
CA ALA A 61 -1.70 -16.34 25.03
C ALA A 61 -2.94 -16.42 24.14
N ILE A 62 -2.77 -16.13 22.85
CA ILE A 62 -3.81 -16.32 21.84
C ILE A 62 -3.76 -17.78 21.41
N SER A 63 -4.82 -18.55 21.70
CA SER A 63 -4.83 -20.00 21.45
C SER A 63 -5.10 -20.31 19.97
N ALA A 64 -4.27 -21.18 19.38
CA ALA A 64 -4.48 -21.72 18.04
C ALA A 64 -5.72 -22.63 17.93
N GLU A 65 -6.26 -23.12 19.05
CA GLU A 65 -7.53 -23.84 19.07
C GLU A 65 -8.73 -22.89 18.89
N GLN A 66 -8.57 -21.62 19.25
CA GLN A 66 -9.62 -20.61 19.18
C GLN A 66 -9.56 -19.79 17.91
N VAL A 67 -8.38 -19.63 17.31
CA VAL A 67 -8.15 -18.77 16.13
C VAL A 67 -7.64 -19.60 14.96
N SER A 68 -8.42 -19.60 13.88
CA SER A 68 -8.11 -20.36 12.66
C SER A 68 -7.11 -19.66 11.75
N ALA A 69 -7.17 -18.32 11.64
CA ALA A 69 -6.22 -17.54 10.86
C ALA A 69 -6.25 -16.05 11.24
N VAL A 70 -5.11 -15.38 11.02
CA VAL A 70 -5.00 -13.92 11.02
C VAL A 70 -4.55 -13.48 9.63
N LYS A 71 -5.31 -12.57 9.01
CA LYS A 71 -4.99 -11.97 7.71
C LYS A 71 -4.74 -10.47 7.91
N MET A 72 -3.67 -9.93 7.33
CA MET A 72 -3.24 -8.57 7.64
C MET A 72 -2.75 -7.77 6.43
N GLY A 73 -3.15 -6.51 6.33
CA GLY A 73 -2.51 -5.47 5.52
C GLY A 73 -1.65 -4.58 6.42
N THR A 74 -0.52 -4.08 5.89
CA THR A 74 0.39 -3.25 6.69
C THR A 74 1.04 -2.15 5.86
N THR A 75 1.17 -0.97 6.48
CA THR A 75 1.85 0.19 5.89
C THR A 75 3.33 0.30 6.27
N VAL A 76 3.87 -0.67 7.04
CA VAL A 76 5.25 -0.65 7.55
C VAL A 76 6.29 -0.44 6.45
N ALA A 77 6.21 -1.20 5.35
CA ALA A 77 7.17 -1.09 4.26
C ALA A 77 7.03 0.23 3.48
N THR A 78 5.79 0.64 3.18
CA THR A 78 5.53 1.92 2.51
C THR A 78 6.11 3.09 3.33
N ASN A 79 5.89 3.11 4.65
CA ASN A 79 6.44 4.15 5.52
C ASN A 79 7.96 4.08 5.60
N ALA A 80 8.54 2.88 5.73
CA ALA A 80 10.00 2.71 5.73
C ALA A 80 10.65 3.18 4.42
N LEU A 81 9.97 3.01 3.28
CA LEU A 81 10.41 3.51 1.99
C LEU A 81 10.37 5.04 1.93
N LEU A 82 9.23 5.64 2.33
CA LEU A 82 9.03 7.09 2.33
C LEU A 82 9.97 7.82 3.30
N GLU A 83 10.15 7.27 4.50
CA GLU A 83 11.03 7.84 5.54
C GLU A 83 12.51 7.48 5.36
N ARG A 84 12.85 6.69 4.33
CA ARG A 84 14.20 6.17 4.08
C ARG A 84 14.80 5.46 5.32
N LYS A 85 14.00 4.58 5.93
CA LYS A 85 14.36 3.75 7.10
C LYS A 85 14.34 2.25 6.80
N GLY A 86 14.97 1.84 5.71
CA GLY A 86 15.19 0.43 5.37
C GLY A 86 16.55 -0.07 5.84
N GLU A 87 16.87 -1.30 5.45
CA GLU A 87 18.14 -1.94 5.78
C GLU A 87 19.28 -1.42 4.89
N PRO A 88 20.46 -1.05 5.45
CA PRO A 88 21.63 -0.73 4.64
C PRO A 88 21.96 -1.87 3.67
N THR A 89 21.87 -1.57 2.38
CA THR A 89 21.87 -2.58 1.32
C THR A 89 23.05 -2.38 0.37
N VAL A 90 23.76 -3.46 0.06
CA VAL A 90 24.79 -3.51 -0.98
C VAL A 90 24.13 -3.77 -2.34
N LEU A 91 24.54 -3.05 -3.38
CA LEU A 91 24.25 -3.38 -4.77
C LEU A 91 25.42 -4.12 -5.40
N ALA A 92 25.25 -5.41 -5.71
CA ALA A 92 26.17 -6.17 -6.55
C ALA A 92 25.70 -6.14 -8.01
N ILE A 93 26.49 -5.56 -8.89
CA ILE A 93 26.11 -5.30 -10.29
C ILE A 93 27.25 -5.63 -11.24
N THR A 94 26.92 -6.01 -12.48
CA THR A 94 27.93 -6.29 -13.51
C THR A 94 28.91 -5.13 -13.66
N LYS A 95 30.20 -5.43 -13.72
CA LYS A 95 31.26 -4.42 -13.87
C LYS A 95 31.05 -3.51 -15.10
N GLY A 96 31.27 -2.21 -14.91
CA GLY A 96 30.98 -1.14 -15.86
C GLY A 96 29.56 -0.56 -15.74
N PHE A 97 28.75 -1.05 -14.79
CA PHE A 97 27.37 -0.60 -14.56
C PHE A 97 27.14 -0.10 -13.11
N GLY A 98 28.20 0.14 -12.33
CA GLY A 98 28.09 0.61 -10.94
C GLY A 98 27.17 1.83 -10.74
N ASP A 99 27.20 2.78 -11.67
CA ASP A 99 26.39 4.00 -11.61
C ASP A 99 25.02 3.88 -12.33
N ALA A 100 24.68 2.70 -12.88
CA ALA A 100 23.52 2.57 -13.77
C ALA A 100 22.21 2.99 -13.10
N LEU A 101 21.94 2.52 -11.87
CA LEU A 101 20.72 2.87 -11.14
C LEU A 101 20.70 4.33 -10.69
N ARG A 102 21.86 4.91 -10.39
CA ARG A 102 21.97 6.35 -10.07
C ARG A 102 21.67 7.24 -11.28
N ILE A 103 22.13 6.83 -12.47
CA ILE A 103 21.84 7.54 -13.72
C ILE A 103 20.36 7.39 -14.12
N GLY A 104 19.79 6.22 -13.86
CA GLY A 104 18.39 5.92 -14.14
C GLY A 104 18.06 6.07 -15.63
N TYR A 105 16.93 6.71 -15.93
CA TYR A 105 16.49 7.01 -17.30
C TYR A 105 16.82 8.45 -17.76
N GLN A 106 17.45 9.26 -16.91
CA GLN A 106 17.69 10.69 -17.15
C GLN A 106 16.41 11.52 -17.41
N ASN A 107 15.24 10.99 -17.00
CA ASN A 107 13.98 11.74 -17.07
C ASN A 107 14.05 12.95 -16.13
N ARG A 108 13.49 14.09 -16.55
CA ARG A 108 13.40 15.30 -15.73
C ARG A 108 11.94 15.57 -15.38
N PRO A 109 11.48 15.21 -14.16
CA PRO A 109 10.09 15.43 -13.75
C PRO A 109 9.70 16.90 -13.84
N ASP A 110 10.60 17.78 -13.38
CA ASP A 110 10.54 19.21 -13.68
C ASP A 110 11.57 19.54 -14.78
N ILE A 111 11.08 19.60 -16.02
CA ILE A 111 11.90 19.87 -17.19
C ILE A 111 12.55 21.26 -17.16
N PHE A 112 12.00 22.20 -16.39
CA PHE A 112 12.46 23.59 -16.32
C PHE A 112 13.24 23.93 -15.05
N ALA A 113 13.34 23.02 -14.08
CA ALA A 113 14.19 23.20 -12.91
C ALA A 113 15.62 23.58 -13.32
N LEU A 114 16.18 24.66 -12.80
CA LEU A 114 17.58 25.01 -13.11
C LEU A 114 18.57 24.18 -12.28
N ASP A 115 18.11 23.72 -11.11
CA ASP A 115 18.85 22.88 -10.17
C ASP A 115 18.17 21.51 -10.08
N VAL A 116 18.78 20.48 -10.68
CA VAL A 116 18.20 19.13 -10.72
C VAL A 116 18.67 18.37 -9.49
N GLN A 117 17.74 18.14 -8.57
CA GLN A 117 17.97 17.28 -7.42
C GLN A 117 17.71 15.82 -7.81
N LEU A 118 18.76 15.00 -7.78
CA LEU A 118 18.64 13.56 -7.99
C LEU A 118 18.16 12.90 -6.69
N PRO A 119 17.23 11.92 -6.77
CA PRO A 119 16.86 11.13 -5.60
C PRO A 119 18.08 10.41 -5.01
N GLU A 120 18.14 10.33 -3.68
CA GLU A 120 19.17 9.52 -3.03
C GLU A 120 18.93 8.02 -3.33
N PRO A 121 19.99 7.27 -3.65
CA PRO A 121 19.89 5.83 -3.87
C PRO A 121 19.49 5.12 -2.57
N LEU A 122 18.75 4.01 -2.69
CA LEU A 122 18.42 3.18 -1.54
C LEU A 122 19.57 2.27 -1.08
N TYR A 123 20.50 1.96 -1.98
CA TYR A 123 21.69 1.18 -1.65
C TYR A 123 22.77 2.10 -1.06
N SER A 124 23.56 1.55 -0.14
CA SER A 124 24.60 2.28 0.58
C SER A 124 26.00 2.04 0.00
N GLU A 125 26.20 0.93 -0.68
CA GLU A 125 27.50 0.52 -1.24
C GLU A 125 27.29 -0.21 -2.58
N VAL A 126 28.25 -0.10 -3.49
CA VAL A 126 28.19 -0.75 -4.81
C VAL A 126 29.42 -1.62 -5.02
N VAL A 127 29.20 -2.87 -5.39
CA VAL A 127 30.25 -3.80 -5.81
C VAL A 127 30.06 -4.20 -7.26
N GLU A 128 31.09 -3.93 -8.06
CA GLU A 128 31.13 -4.31 -9.46
C GLU A 128 31.68 -5.73 -9.65
N ILE A 129 30.83 -6.65 -10.09
CA ILE A 129 31.18 -8.06 -10.30
C ILE A 129 31.83 -8.21 -11.69
N PRO A 130 33.04 -8.77 -11.80
CA PRO A 130 33.71 -8.99 -13.08
C PRO A 130 33.16 -10.25 -13.77
N GLU A 131 31.90 -10.22 -14.18
CA GLU A 131 31.26 -11.26 -15.00
C GLU A 131 30.59 -10.65 -16.25
N ARG A 132 30.24 -11.48 -17.24
CA ARG A 132 29.42 -11.00 -18.36
C ARG A 132 28.67 -12.13 -19.05
N MET A 133 27.37 -11.95 -19.21
CA MET A 133 26.51 -12.75 -20.10
C MET A 133 26.17 -11.96 -21.36
N SER A 134 26.01 -12.65 -22.49
CA SER A 134 25.46 -12.08 -23.72
C SER A 134 23.93 -12.03 -23.67
N ALA A 135 23.32 -11.28 -24.59
CA ALA A 135 21.85 -11.24 -24.72
C ALA A 135 21.23 -12.59 -25.14
N SER A 136 22.04 -13.51 -25.70
CA SER A 136 21.64 -14.88 -26.06
C SER A 136 21.98 -15.92 -24.99
N GLY A 137 22.51 -15.49 -23.84
CA GLY A 137 22.87 -16.36 -22.73
C GLY A 137 24.25 -17.03 -22.81
N GLU A 138 25.12 -16.57 -23.70
CA GLU A 138 26.52 -17.03 -23.75
C GLU A 138 27.35 -16.36 -22.65
N VAL A 139 28.24 -17.12 -22.01
CA VAL A 139 29.20 -16.58 -21.03
C VAL A 139 30.32 -15.87 -21.79
N LEU A 140 30.34 -14.54 -21.75
CA LEU A 140 31.40 -13.71 -22.33
C LEU A 140 32.58 -13.54 -21.36
N GLN A 141 32.28 -13.49 -20.06
CA GLN A 141 33.28 -13.49 -19.00
C GLN A 141 32.76 -14.35 -17.83
N PRO A 142 33.50 -15.40 -17.43
CA PRO A 142 33.07 -16.29 -16.35
C PRO A 142 33.09 -15.58 -14.99
N LEU A 143 32.25 -16.05 -14.08
CA LEU A 143 32.23 -15.60 -12.70
C LEU A 143 33.42 -16.19 -11.93
N ASP A 144 34.16 -15.34 -11.21
CA ASP A 144 35.16 -15.76 -10.22
C ASP A 144 34.51 -15.86 -8.83
N GLU A 145 34.04 -17.06 -8.49
CA GLU A 145 33.33 -17.29 -7.23
C GLU A 145 34.18 -17.02 -5.98
N GLU A 146 35.48 -17.31 -6.02
CA GLU A 146 36.38 -17.12 -4.87
C GLU A 146 36.66 -15.63 -4.63
N ALA A 147 36.88 -14.85 -5.69
CA ALA A 147 37.01 -13.40 -5.57
C ALA A 147 35.71 -12.76 -5.04
N CYS A 148 34.54 -13.23 -5.50
CA CYS A 148 33.25 -12.76 -5.01
C CYS A 148 33.04 -13.10 -3.53
N ARG A 149 33.42 -14.31 -3.10
CA ARG A 149 33.36 -14.76 -1.70
C ARG A 149 34.18 -13.87 -0.78
N LEU A 150 35.43 -13.56 -1.16
CA LEU A 150 36.28 -12.64 -0.39
C LEU A 150 35.64 -11.26 -0.25
N THR A 151 35.07 -10.75 -1.36
CA THR A 151 34.43 -9.43 -1.38
C THR A 151 33.17 -9.40 -0.51
N PHE A 152 32.30 -10.40 -0.63
CA PHE A 152 31.09 -10.51 0.18
C PHE A 152 31.39 -10.73 1.66
N THR A 153 32.43 -11.49 1.99
CA THR A 153 32.90 -11.63 3.38
C THR A 153 33.32 -10.28 3.95
N ALA A 154 34.11 -9.50 3.21
CA ALA A 154 34.55 -8.18 3.67
C ALA A 154 33.38 -7.20 3.87
N LEU A 155 32.38 -7.22 2.98
CA LEU A 155 31.16 -6.41 3.13
C LEU A 155 30.33 -6.84 4.33
N HIS A 156 30.18 -8.15 4.54
CA HIS A 156 29.51 -8.66 5.74
C HIS A 156 30.25 -8.25 7.01
N ASP A 157 31.59 -8.34 7.04
CA ASP A 157 32.42 -7.90 8.17
C ASP A 157 32.34 -6.38 8.41
N ALA A 158 32.09 -5.59 7.36
CA ALA A 158 31.80 -4.16 7.46
C ALA A 158 30.40 -3.83 8.03
N GLY A 159 29.56 -4.84 8.26
CA GLY A 159 28.26 -4.70 8.91
C GLY A 159 27.04 -4.81 7.98
N TYR A 160 27.23 -5.02 6.67
CA TYR A 160 26.12 -5.19 5.76
C TYR A 160 25.44 -6.56 5.95
N ARG A 161 24.11 -6.57 5.99
CA ARG A 161 23.29 -7.79 6.13
C ARG A 161 22.32 -8.02 4.98
N SER A 162 22.14 -7.01 4.12
CA SER A 162 21.30 -7.07 2.94
C SER A 162 22.08 -6.80 1.66
N ILE A 163 21.80 -7.57 0.60
CA ILE A 163 22.41 -7.43 -0.71
C ILE A 163 21.39 -7.65 -1.83
N ALA A 164 21.41 -6.73 -2.80
CA ALA A 164 20.69 -6.82 -4.06
C ALA A 164 21.69 -7.20 -5.18
N ILE A 165 21.40 -8.25 -5.93
CA ILE A 165 22.27 -8.75 -7.00
C ILE A 165 21.59 -8.54 -8.34
N VAL A 166 22.18 -7.70 -9.18
CA VAL A 166 21.60 -7.20 -10.43
C VAL A 166 22.61 -7.31 -11.56
N LEU A 167 22.64 -8.45 -12.23
CA LEU A 167 23.53 -8.70 -13.36
C LEU A 167 22.83 -8.45 -14.70
N MET A 168 23.61 -8.05 -15.70
CA MET A 168 23.14 -7.87 -17.07
C MET A 168 22.64 -9.19 -17.65
N HIS A 169 21.46 -9.13 -18.27
CA HIS A 169 20.77 -10.28 -18.88
C HIS A 169 20.35 -11.43 -17.94
N ALA A 170 20.44 -11.24 -16.61
CA ALA A 170 20.05 -12.26 -15.64
C ALA A 170 18.57 -12.70 -15.72
N TYR A 171 17.67 -11.82 -16.20
CA TYR A 171 16.27 -12.17 -16.47
C TYR A 171 16.11 -13.35 -17.45
N HIS A 172 17.12 -13.60 -18.30
CA HIS A 172 17.15 -14.71 -19.26
C HIS A 172 18.15 -15.79 -18.84
N SER A 173 19.31 -15.40 -18.29
CA SER A 173 20.39 -16.32 -17.93
C SER A 173 20.83 -16.10 -16.48
N PRO A 174 20.09 -16.67 -15.51
CA PRO A 174 20.23 -16.33 -14.09
C PRO A 174 21.41 -17.02 -13.39
N ALA A 175 22.15 -17.90 -14.07
CA ALA A 175 23.12 -18.80 -13.44
C ALA A 175 24.17 -18.08 -12.58
N HIS A 176 24.73 -16.95 -13.06
CA HIS A 176 25.68 -16.17 -12.27
C HIS A 176 25.04 -15.48 -11.06
N GLU A 177 23.81 -14.96 -11.18
CA GLU A 177 23.08 -14.39 -10.03
C GLU A 177 22.79 -15.46 -8.99
N GLN A 178 22.36 -16.65 -9.41
CA GLN A 178 22.09 -17.78 -8.51
C GLN A 178 23.36 -18.22 -7.76
N ALA A 179 24.50 -18.29 -8.45
CA ALA A 179 25.79 -18.59 -7.84
C ALA A 179 26.20 -17.53 -6.80
N LEU A 180 26.11 -16.25 -7.16
CA LEU A 180 26.37 -15.14 -6.23
C LEU A 180 25.41 -15.15 -5.04
N GLY A 181 24.12 -15.44 -5.27
CA GLY A 181 23.13 -15.53 -4.21
C GLY A 181 23.42 -16.63 -3.22
N ARG A 182 23.89 -17.79 -3.68
CA ARG A 182 24.39 -18.86 -2.81
C ARG A 182 25.61 -18.39 -2.01
N ILE A 183 26.60 -17.78 -2.65
CA ILE A 183 27.82 -17.29 -1.98
C ILE A 183 27.49 -16.23 -0.92
N ALA A 184 26.59 -15.28 -1.22
CA ALA A 184 26.16 -14.26 -0.27
C ALA A 184 25.53 -14.88 0.98
N ARG A 185 24.64 -15.87 0.82
CA ARG A 185 24.05 -16.60 1.95
C ARG A 185 25.10 -17.37 2.75
N GLU A 186 26.06 -18.02 2.07
CA GLU A 186 27.19 -18.70 2.72
C GLU A 186 28.08 -17.73 3.54
N CYS A 187 28.18 -16.46 3.11
CA CYS A 187 28.94 -15.42 3.83
C CYS A 187 28.18 -14.80 5.01
N GLY A 188 26.88 -15.10 5.18
CA GLY A 188 26.09 -14.62 6.31
C GLY A 188 25.11 -13.47 6.01
N PHE A 189 24.91 -13.09 4.74
CA PHE A 189 23.84 -12.14 4.40
C PHE A 189 22.47 -12.74 4.74
N GLU A 190 21.69 -12.02 5.56
CA GLU A 190 20.36 -12.43 6.01
C GLU A 190 19.27 -12.16 4.96
N GLN A 191 19.50 -11.15 4.11
CA GLN A 191 18.66 -10.83 2.98
C GLN A 191 19.49 -10.80 1.69
N VAL A 192 19.05 -11.59 0.72
CA VAL A 192 19.66 -11.70 -0.60
C VAL A 192 18.54 -11.66 -1.64
N SER A 193 18.46 -10.57 -2.39
CA SER A 193 17.47 -10.40 -3.46
C SER A 193 18.16 -10.51 -4.82
N LEU A 194 17.73 -11.48 -5.65
CA LEU A 194 18.24 -11.68 -7.00
C LEU A 194 17.34 -10.99 -8.00
N SER A 195 17.91 -10.30 -8.98
CA SER A 195 17.12 -9.58 -9.97
C SER A 195 16.34 -10.51 -10.90
N SER A 196 16.87 -11.71 -11.17
CA SER A 196 16.21 -12.77 -11.91
C SER A 196 15.02 -13.42 -11.20
N GLU A 197 14.82 -13.15 -9.90
CA GLU A 197 13.69 -13.66 -9.11
C GLU A 197 12.74 -12.52 -8.73
N SER A 198 13.31 -11.38 -8.34
CA SER A 198 12.58 -10.19 -7.89
C SER A 198 11.89 -9.41 -9.03
N SER A 199 12.43 -9.46 -10.26
CA SER A 199 11.76 -8.92 -11.45
C SER A 199 12.36 -9.57 -12.70
N PRO A 200 11.88 -10.77 -13.10
CA PRO A 200 12.47 -11.61 -14.18
C PRO A 200 12.18 -11.07 -15.60
N LEU A 201 12.32 -9.75 -15.78
CA LEU A 201 11.98 -9.04 -17.00
C LEU A 201 13.18 -8.20 -17.52
N PRO A 202 13.24 -7.91 -18.84
CA PRO A 202 14.30 -7.10 -19.43
C PRO A 202 14.27 -5.66 -18.91
N ARG A 203 15.33 -4.89 -19.17
CA ARG A 203 15.62 -3.52 -18.65
C ARG A 203 16.30 -3.53 -17.29
N LEU A 204 17.58 -3.16 -17.29
CA LEU A 204 18.45 -3.18 -16.10
C LEU A 204 17.96 -2.24 -14.99
N ILE A 205 17.56 -1.01 -15.35
CA ILE A 205 17.20 0.03 -14.37
C ILE A 205 15.98 -0.37 -13.55
N SER A 206 14.81 -0.53 -14.18
CA SER A 206 13.56 -0.91 -13.48
C SER A 206 13.69 -2.23 -12.71
N ARG A 207 14.42 -3.21 -13.29
CA ARG A 207 14.67 -4.49 -12.63
C ARG A 207 15.54 -4.27 -11.38
N GLY A 208 16.64 -3.54 -11.51
CA GLY A 208 17.55 -3.25 -10.41
C GLY A 208 16.90 -2.43 -9.30
N ASP A 209 16.12 -1.40 -9.63
CA ASP A 209 15.35 -0.61 -8.67
C ASP A 209 14.41 -1.49 -7.84
N THR A 210 13.67 -2.39 -8.51
CA THR A 210 12.78 -3.35 -7.84
C THR A 210 13.56 -4.30 -6.92
N THR A 211 14.69 -4.83 -7.37
CA THR A 211 15.55 -5.73 -6.57
C THR A 211 16.15 -5.03 -5.36
N VAL A 212 16.57 -3.77 -5.51
CA VAL A 212 17.10 -2.97 -4.41
C VAL A 212 16.00 -2.66 -3.40
N VAL A 213 14.81 -2.27 -3.85
CA VAL A 213 13.66 -2.03 -2.95
C VAL A 213 13.32 -3.28 -2.16
N ASP A 214 13.31 -4.45 -2.81
CA ASP A 214 13.08 -5.71 -2.14
C ASP A 214 14.12 -5.99 -1.04
N ALA A 215 15.41 -5.89 -1.36
CA ALA A 215 16.51 -6.09 -0.41
C ALA A 215 16.46 -5.08 0.75
N TYR A 216 16.06 -3.85 0.45
CA TYR A 216 15.99 -2.74 1.41
C TYR A 216 14.82 -2.89 2.40
N LEU A 217 13.66 -3.38 1.95
CA LEU A 217 12.42 -3.43 2.75
C LEU A 217 12.15 -4.78 3.39
N SER A 218 12.53 -5.89 2.76
CA SER A 218 12.27 -7.25 3.27
C SER A 218 12.76 -7.48 4.71
N PRO A 219 13.93 -6.99 5.15
CA PRO A 219 14.36 -7.13 6.55
C PRO A 219 13.46 -6.39 7.54
N VAL A 220 12.99 -5.19 7.18
CA VAL A 220 12.07 -4.39 8.00
C VAL A 220 10.76 -5.14 8.20
N LEU A 221 10.20 -5.67 7.11
CA LEU A 221 8.98 -6.47 7.15
C LEU A 221 9.17 -7.74 7.97
N ARG A 222 10.26 -8.49 7.76
CA ARG A 222 10.51 -9.75 8.48
C ARG A 222 10.56 -9.53 9.99
N ARG A 223 11.15 -8.42 10.46
CA ARG A 223 11.13 -8.05 11.89
C ARG A 223 9.71 -7.86 12.42
N TYR A 224 8.87 -7.15 11.67
CA TYR A 224 7.46 -6.94 12.03
C TYR A 224 6.65 -8.24 12.00
N VAL A 225 6.77 -9.02 10.92
CA VAL A 225 6.13 -10.33 10.76
C VAL A 225 6.51 -11.25 11.92
N ASN A 226 7.79 -11.35 12.27
CA ASN A 226 8.26 -12.18 13.37
C ASN A 226 7.73 -11.68 14.73
N GLN A 227 7.62 -10.36 14.95
CA GLN A 227 7.02 -9.82 16.17
C GLN A 227 5.57 -10.27 16.32
N VAL A 228 4.76 -10.17 15.26
CA VAL A 228 3.36 -10.59 15.26
C VAL A 228 3.23 -12.11 15.39
N GLN A 229 4.01 -12.87 14.62
CA GLN A 229 4.00 -14.34 14.67
C GLN A 229 4.35 -14.88 16.05
N ASN A 230 5.33 -14.26 16.75
CA ASN A 230 5.70 -14.68 18.10
C ASN A 230 4.56 -14.55 19.11
N GLU A 231 3.68 -13.54 18.96
CA GLU A 231 2.50 -13.38 19.82
C GLU A 231 1.36 -14.34 19.43
N LEU A 232 1.34 -14.80 18.17
CA LEU A 232 0.33 -15.70 17.62
C LEU A 232 0.71 -17.20 17.72
N GLY A 233 1.98 -17.53 17.95
CA GLY A 233 2.43 -18.92 18.00
C GLY A 233 2.29 -19.62 16.63
N ASP A 234 1.54 -20.73 16.59
CA ASP A 234 1.33 -21.54 15.38
C ASP A 234 0.11 -21.10 14.54
N ILE A 235 -0.57 -20.01 14.91
CA ILE A 235 -1.72 -19.51 14.14
C ILE A 235 -1.25 -19.06 12.75
N PRO A 236 -1.90 -19.51 11.66
CA PRO A 236 -1.60 -19.06 10.31
C PRO A 236 -1.71 -17.54 10.18
N LEU A 237 -0.63 -16.91 9.71
CA LEU A 237 -0.54 -15.47 9.47
C LEU A 237 -0.37 -15.22 7.97
N LEU A 238 -1.32 -14.50 7.38
CA LEU A 238 -1.31 -14.13 5.97
C LEU A 238 -1.21 -12.62 5.82
N PHE A 239 -0.53 -12.18 4.77
CA PHE A 239 -0.37 -10.77 4.42
C PHE A 239 -1.00 -10.44 3.07
N MET A 240 -1.65 -9.28 3.01
CA MET A 240 -2.11 -8.67 1.77
C MET A 240 -0.91 -8.20 0.95
N GLN A 241 -0.91 -8.52 -0.33
CA GLN A 241 0.08 -8.07 -1.30
C GLN A 241 -0.47 -6.88 -2.11
N SER A 242 0.44 -6.12 -2.74
CA SER A 242 0.10 -4.99 -3.62
C SER A 242 -0.82 -5.37 -4.77
N ASN A 243 -0.86 -6.64 -5.17
CA ASN A 243 -1.68 -7.17 -6.26
C ASN A 243 -3.13 -7.53 -5.85
N GLY A 244 -3.49 -7.35 -4.58
CA GLY A 244 -4.83 -7.66 -4.04
C GLY A 244 -5.00 -9.10 -3.54
N GLY A 245 -3.97 -9.94 -3.66
CA GLY A 245 -3.97 -11.32 -3.16
C GLY A 245 -3.28 -11.47 -1.80
N LEU A 246 -3.61 -12.53 -1.08
CA LEU A 246 -2.91 -12.91 0.15
C LEU A 246 -1.70 -13.80 -0.13
N CYS A 247 -0.67 -13.71 0.70
CA CYS A 247 0.37 -14.71 0.80
C CYS A 247 0.64 -15.08 2.27
N HIS A 248 1.25 -16.24 2.52
CA HIS A 248 1.71 -16.59 3.86
C HIS A 248 2.85 -15.64 4.31
N ALA A 249 2.97 -15.42 5.62
CA ALA A 249 4.00 -14.59 6.25
C ALA A 249 5.44 -14.90 5.77
N SER A 250 5.75 -16.18 5.52
CA SER A 250 7.05 -16.63 5.02
C SER A 250 7.34 -16.26 3.56
N ALA A 251 6.29 -16.05 2.76
CA ALA A 251 6.38 -15.68 1.35
C ALA A 251 6.28 -14.17 1.12
N PHE A 252 6.00 -13.38 2.16
CA PHE A 252 5.80 -11.94 2.04
C PHE A 252 7.12 -11.19 1.89
N GLN A 253 7.30 -10.53 0.74
CA GLN A 253 8.52 -9.81 0.39
C GLN A 253 8.31 -8.29 0.36
N GLY A 254 9.41 -7.55 0.49
CA GLY A 254 9.47 -6.09 0.49
C GLY A 254 8.78 -5.46 -0.71
N ARG A 255 9.12 -5.93 -1.91
CA ARG A 255 8.55 -5.41 -3.17
C ARG A 255 7.02 -5.57 -3.26
N ASP A 256 6.47 -6.62 -2.65
CA ASP A 256 5.05 -7.04 -2.77
C ASP A 256 4.17 -6.42 -1.68
N SER A 257 4.75 -5.62 -0.79
CA SER A 257 4.07 -5.04 0.39
C SER A 257 3.64 -3.58 0.22
N ILE A 258 4.19 -2.90 -0.80
CA ILE A 258 4.02 -1.47 -1.02
C ILE A 258 2.58 -1.20 -1.45
N LEU A 259 1.89 -0.31 -0.73
CA LEU A 259 0.46 -0.01 -0.96
C LEU A 259 -0.47 -1.24 -0.78
N SER A 260 -0.09 -2.22 0.06
CA SER A 260 -0.94 -3.40 0.34
C SER A 260 -2.24 -3.09 1.09
N GLY A 261 -2.27 -2.09 2.00
CA GLY A 261 -3.48 -1.69 2.72
C GLY A 261 -4.62 -1.25 1.78
N PRO A 262 -4.38 -0.25 0.91
CA PRO A 262 -5.35 0.17 -0.11
C PRO A 262 -5.83 -0.96 -1.02
N ALA A 263 -4.97 -1.94 -1.36
CA ALA A 263 -5.37 -3.10 -2.14
C ALA A 263 -6.48 -3.92 -1.45
N GLY A 264 -6.43 -4.04 -0.11
CA GLY A 264 -7.52 -4.61 0.68
C GLY A 264 -8.83 -3.84 0.55
N GLY A 265 -8.77 -2.50 0.52
CA GLY A 265 -9.92 -1.64 0.24
C GLY A 265 -10.53 -1.88 -1.13
N VAL A 266 -9.70 -2.05 -2.17
CA VAL A 266 -10.18 -2.38 -3.52
C VAL A 266 -10.91 -3.73 -3.55
N VAL A 267 -10.30 -4.78 -2.98
CA VAL A 267 -10.95 -6.10 -2.89
C VAL A 267 -12.25 -6.01 -2.11
N GLY A 268 -12.24 -5.32 -0.96
CA GLY A 268 -13.44 -5.13 -0.14
C GLY A 268 -14.56 -4.42 -0.89
N GLY A 269 -14.25 -3.33 -1.59
CA GLY A 269 -15.22 -2.60 -2.40
C GLY A 269 -15.77 -3.39 -3.57
N ILE A 270 -14.92 -4.13 -4.29
CA ILE A 270 -15.33 -4.97 -5.44
C ILE A 270 -16.20 -6.14 -4.97
N GLU A 271 -15.69 -6.98 -4.08
CA GLU A 271 -16.36 -8.22 -3.68
C GLU A 271 -17.71 -7.95 -2.99
N THR A 272 -17.80 -6.89 -2.18
CA THR A 272 -19.07 -6.52 -1.53
C THR A 272 -20.09 -5.93 -2.50
N ALA A 273 -19.64 -5.11 -3.46
CA ALA A 273 -20.51 -4.55 -4.47
C ALA A 273 -20.99 -5.62 -5.48
N LEU A 274 -20.13 -6.57 -5.84
CA LEU A 274 -20.49 -7.74 -6.66
C LEU A 274 -21.55 -8.59 -5.97
N ALA A 275 -21.37 -8.87 -4.68
CA ALA A 275 -22.37 -9.58 -3.87
C ALA A 275 -23.72 -8.84 -3.81
N ALA A 276 -23.70 -7.51 -3.95
CA ALA A 276 -24.89 -6.66 -4.05
C ALA A 276 -25.43 -6.50 -5.49
N GLY A 277 -24.81 -7.14 -6.49
CA GLY A 277 -25.25 -7.14 -7.89
C GLY A 277 -24.70 -5.99 -8.75
N TYR A 278 -23.61 -5.34 -8.35
CA TYR A 278 -22.95 -4.28 -9.11
C TYR A 278 -21.60 -4.73 -9.67
N ASP A 279 -21.42 -4.65 -10.99
CA ASP A 279 -20.25 -5.18 -11.72
C ASP A 279 -19.39 -4.10 -12.40
N ARG A 280 -19.80 -2.84 -12.31
CA ARG A 280 -19.11 -1.66 -12.86
C ARG A 280 -19.02 -0.58 -11.80
N LEU A 281 -17.80 -0.37 -11.29
CA LEU A 281 -17.57 0.37 -10.07
C LEU A 281 -16.52 1.46 -10.27
N ILE A 282 -16.74 2.57 -9.58
CA ILE A 282 -15.72 3.56 -9.28
C ILE A 282 -15.51 3.51 -7.77
N GLY A 283 -14.30 3.15 -7.35
CA GLY A 283 -13.89 3.17 -5.96
C GLY A 283 -13.61 4.57 -5.46
N PHE A 284 -14.09 4.86 -4.26
CA PHE A 284 -13.86 6.10 -3.54
C PHE A 284 -13.64 5.79 -2.05
N ASP A 285 -12.38 5.56 -1.69
CA ASP A 285 -11.94 5.39 -0.30
C ASP A 285 -11.36 6.71 0.20
N MET A 286 -12.05 7.37 1.13
CA MET A 286 -11.57 8.64 1.68
C MET A 286 -11.30 8.51 3.17
N GLY A 287 -10.03 8.71 3.52
CA GLY A 287 -9.54 8.75 4.90
C GLY A 287 -9.33 10.17 5.44
N GLY A 288 -8.51 10.27 6.48
CA GLY A 288 -8.09 11.55 7.05
C GLY A 288 -7.09 12.30 6.16
N THR A 289 -6.15 11.60 5.53
CA THR A 289 -5.03 12.27 4.82
C THR A 289 -5.21 12.29 3.31
N SER A 290 -5.77 11.22 2.75
CA SER A 290 -5.83 10.96 1.32
C SER A 290 -7.14 10.32 0.90
N THR A 291 -7.35 10.28 -0.41
CA THR A 291 -8.39 9.52 -1.08
C THR A 291 -7.76 8.56 -2.07
N ASP A 292 -8.11 7.28 -1.99
CA ASP A 292 -7.74 6.26 -2.97
C ASP A 292 -8.91 6.01 -3.93
N VAL A 293 -8.65 6.12 -5.22
CA VAL A 293 -9.63 5.87 -6.28
C VAL A 293 -9.18 4.76 -7.22
N TRP A 294 -10.14 3.93 -7.63
CA TRP A 294 -9.89 2.78 -8.48
C TRP A 294 -11.10 2.52 -9.39
N HIS A 295 -10.90 1.74 -10.44
CA HIS A 295 -11.92 1.41 -11.43
C HIS A 295 -12.06 -0.11 -11.56
N TYR A 296 -13.28 -0.60 -11.73
CA TYR A 296 -13.56 -2.01 -11.98
C TYR A 296 -14.67 -2.14 -13.03
N ALA A 297 -14.42 -2.99 -14.02
CA ALA A 297 -15.38 -3.32 -15.08
C ALA A 297 -15.24 -4.79 -15.52
N GLY A 298 -15.42 -5.72 -14.58
CA GLY A 298 -15.39 -7.17 -14.82
C GLY A 298 -14.05 -7.85 -14.55
N GLU A 299 -12.97 -7.10 -14.39
CA GLU A 299 -11.66 -7.61 -13.98
C GLU A 299 -10.94 -6.62 -13.05
N TYR A 300 -10.06 -7.15 -12.19
CA TYR A 300 -9.16 -6.35 -11.38
C TYR A 300 -8.13 -5.66 -12.28
N GLU A 301 -8.03 -4.33 -12.18
CA GLU A 301 -7.01 -3.59 -12.92
C GLU A 301 -5.68 -3.62 -12.17
N HIS A 302 -4.61 -4.01 -12.86
CA HIS A 302 -3.24 -3.94 -12.37
C HIS A 302 -2.38 -3.00 -13.22
N GLU A 303 -1.39 -2.40 -12.58
CA GLU A 303 -0.29 -1.71 -13.23
C GLU A 303 1.01 -2.48 -12.95
N THR A 304 1.80 -2.71 -13.99
CA THR A 304 3.04 -3.51 -13.91
C THR A 304 4.29 -2.67 -13.71
N VAL A 305 4.18 -1.35 -13.88
CA VAL A 305 5.26 -0.39 -13.69
C VAL A 305 4.69 0.82 -12.97
N SER A 306 5.12 1.04 -11.73
CA SER A 306 4.68 2.15 -10.89
C SER A 306 5.88 2.94 -10.38
N GLU A 307 5.67 4.21 -10.06
CA GLU A 307 6.70 5.03 -9.40
C GLU A 307 6.25 5.33 -7.98
N VAL A 308 7.05 4.92 -7.00
CA VAL A 308 6.78 5.16 -5.57
C VAL A 308 8.00 5.79 -4.95
N ALA A 309 7.82 6.95 -4.30
CA ALA A 309 8.91 7.72 -3.69
C ALA A 309 10.09 8.03 -4.65
N GLY A 310 9.79 8.24 -5.94
CA GLY A 310 10.77 8.50 -7.00
C GLY A 310 11.50 7.25 -7.51
N ILE A 311 11.05 6.05 -7.13
CA ILE A 311 11.69 4.78 -7.51
C ILE A 311 10.75 4.00 -8.41
N LEU A 312 11.30 3.49 -9.52
CA LEU A 312 10.54 2.75 -10.51
C LEU A 312 10.44 1.28 -10.11
N LEU A 313 9.23 0.84 -9.76
CA LEU A 313 8.93 -0.52 -9.38
C LEU A 313 8.30 -1.27 -10.54
N ARG A 314 8.70 -2.52 -10.70
CA ARG A 314 8.16 -3.43 -11.70
C ARG A 314 7.65 -4.70 -11.05
N VAL A 315 6.57 -4.53 -10.31
CA VAL A 315 5.77 -5.59 -9.72
C VAL A 315 4.29 -5.31 -10.04
N PRO A 316 3.46 -6.35 -10.27
CA PRO A 316 2.03 -6.16 -10.45
C PRO A 316 1.41 -5.55 -9.19
N MET A 317 0.83 -4.36 -9.32
CA MET A 317 0.11 -3.68 -8.25
C MET A 317 -1.32 -3.39 -8.70
N MET A 318 -2.26 -3.41 -7.75
CA MET A 318 -3.61 -2.93 -7.98
C MET A 318 -3.54 -1.48 -8.44
N LYS A 319 -4.30 -1.16 -9.50
CA LYS A 319 -4.26 0.16 -10.11
C LYS A 319 -5.07 1.16 -9.29
N ILE A 320 -4.39 1.74 -8.31
CA ILE A 320 -4.95 2.69 -7.36
C ILE A 320 -4.32 4.05 -7.66
N HIS A 321 -5.17 5.09 -7.71
CA HIS A 321 -4.71 6.46 -7.81
C HIS A 321 -5.00 7.18 -6.49
N THR A 322 -3.95 7.57 -5.79
CA THR A 322 -4.05 8.28 -4.51
C THR A 322 -3.98 9.78 -4.72
N VAL A 323 -4.90 10.50 -4.09
CA VAL A 323 -4.97 11.97 -4.11
C VAL A 323 -4.69 12.48 -2.71
N ALA A 324 -3.92 13.56 -2.61
CA ALA A 324 -3.71 14.32 -1.37
C ALA A 324 -4.94 15.17 -1.00
N ALA A 325 -6.11 14.52 -0.92
CA ALA A 325 -7.38 15.10 -0.52
C ALA A 325 -8.05 14.16 0.48
N GLY A 326 -8.19 14.57 1.73
CA GLY A 326 -8.79 13.79 2.82
C GLY A 326 -9.49 14.72 3.81
N GLY A 327 -10.05 14.16 4.90
CA GLY A 327 -10.72 14.97 5.92
C GLY A 327 -9.81 16.01 6.61
N GLY A 328 -8.53 15.71 6.73
CA GLY A 328 -7.48 16.55 7.31
C GLY A 328 -6.84 17.53 6.33
N SER A 329 -7.24 17.58 5.05
CA SER A 329 -6.68 18.55 4.11
C SER A 329 -6.95 19.98 4.59
N ILE A 330 -5.88 20.77 4.68
CA ILE A 330 -5.90 22.10 5.32
C ILE A 330 -6.56 23.12 4.41
N LEU A 331 -7.37 24.02 5.00
CA LEU A 331 -8.04 25.09 4.29
C LEU A 331 -7.14 26.33 4.22
N HIS A 332 -6.88 26.83 3.01
CA HIS A 332 -6.08 28.03 2.78
C HIS A 332 -6.89 29.10 2.05
N PHE A 333 -6.73 30.34 2.47
CA PHE A 333 -7.22 31.50 1.71
C PHE A 333 -6.03 32.35 1.29
N ALA A 334 -5.71 32.33 0.00
CA ALA A 334 -4.60 33.07 -0.58
C ALA A 334 -5.01 33.61 -1.96
N ASP A 335 -4.49 34.78 -2.32
CA ASP A 335 -4.78 35.46 -3.59
C ASP A 335 -6.29 35.61 -3.89
N GLN A 336 -7.08 35.86 -2.83
CA GLN A 336 -8.56 35.94 -2.87
C GLN A 336 -9.26 34.66 -3.35
N ARG A 337 -8.63 33.49 -3.16
CA ARG A 337 -9.17 32.19 -3.58
C ARG A 337 -9.16 31.20 -2.42
N PHE A 338 -10.17 30.35 -2.38
CA PHE A 338 -10.19 29.15 -1.54
C PHE A 338 -9.29 28.07 -2.15
N GLN A 339 -8.46 27.47 -1.31
CA GLN A 339 -7.59 26.36 -1.66
C GLN A 339 -7.68 25.30 -0.56
N VAL A 340 -7.55 24.03 -0.93
CA VAL A 340 -7.63 22.89 -0.01
C VAL A 340 -6.44 21.97 -0.26
N GLY A 341 -5.64 21.76 0.79
CA GLY A 341 -4.40 20.99 0.71
C GLY A 341 -3.32 21.69 -0.16
N PRO A 342 -2.30 20.93 -0.62
CA PRO A 342 -2.13 19.48 -0.50
C PRO A 342 -1.68 19.01 0.89
N ASP A 343 -1.29 19.95 1.75
CA ASP A 343 -0.94 19.68 3.14
C ASP A 343 -2.14 19.17 3.96
N SER A 344 -1.84 18.29 4.91
CA SER A 344 -2.81 17.65 5.78
C SER A 344 -2.42 17.88 7.23
N ALA A 345 -3.42 18.11 8.09
CA ALA A 345 -3.25 18.20 9.52
C ALA A 345 -3.02 16.82 10.20
N GLY A 346 -3.20 15.72 9.45
CA GLY A 346 -3.06 14.36 9.98
C GLY A 346 -4.00 14.09 11.17
N ALA A 347 -3.50 13.34 12.15
CA ALA A 347 -4.20 13.10 13.42
C ALA A 347 -3.71 14.02 14.56
N GLU A 348 -2.45 14.47 14.50
CA GLU A 348 -1.83 15.39 15.45
C GLU A 348 -1.07 16.45 14.65
N PRO A 349 -1.41 17.75 14.78
CA PRO A 349 -2.44 18.31 15.65
C PRO A 349 -3.89 18.09 15.16
N GLY A 350 -4.07 17.47 13.99
CA GLY A 350 -5.40 17.13 13.45
C GLY A 350 -6.26 18.34 13.03
N PRO A 351 -7.51 18.10 12.61
CA PRO A 351 -8.52 19.16 12.44
C PRO A 351 -8.74 20.02 13.68
N ALA A 352 -9.25 21.24 13.51
CA ALA A 352 -9.53 22.15 14.61
C ALA A 352 -10.49 21.55 15.65
N CYS A 353 -11.48 20.77 15.19
CA CYS A 353 -12.42 20.04 16.03
C CYS A 353 -11.80 18.94 16.91
N TYR A 354 -10.53 18.56 16.72
CA TYR A 354 -9.89 17.47 17.49
C TYR A 354 -9.34 17.93 18.86
N ARG A 355 -9.54 19.21 19.24
CA ARG A 355 -9.11 19.79 20.54
C ARG A 355 -7.59 19.86 20.75
N GLN A 356 -6.80 19.78 19.68
CA GLN A 356 -5.33 19.86 19.72
C GLN A 356 -4.76 21.12 19.04
N ASN A 357 -5.59 22.17 18.93
CA ASN A 357 -5.23 23.45 18.30
C ASN A 357 -4.80 23.35 16.81
N GLY A 358 -5.20 22.28 16.11
CA GLY A 358 -4.90 22.10 14.70
C GLY A 358 -5.65 23.06 13.76
N PRO A 359 -5.22 23.23 12.50
CA PRO A 359 -5.78 24.20 11.56
C PRO A 359 -7.21 23.85 11.11
N LEU A 360 -7.87 24.76 10.38
CA LEU A 360 -9.14 24.41 9.70
C LEU A 360 -8.88 23.39 8.60
N THR A 361 -9.71 22.35 8.52
CA THR A 361 -9.65 21.31 7.49
C THR A 361 -11.01 21.00 6.86
N VAL A 362 -11.04 20.08 5.89
CA VAL A 362 -12.27 19.56 5.28
C VAL A 362 -13.24 18.97 6.32
N THR A 363 -12.73 18.26 7.32
CA THR A 363 -13.52 17.75 8.45
C THR A 363 -14.22 18.88 9.20
N ASP A 364 -13.53 20.00 9.43
CA ASP A 364 -14.11 21.17 10.10
C ASP A 364 -15.22 21.80 9.26
N CYS A 365 -15.13 21.81 7.92
CA CYS A 365 -16.26 22.20 7.07
C CYS A 365 -17.49 21.30 7.29
N ASN A 366 -17.28 19.98 7.39
CA ASN A 366 -18.38 19.04 7.60
C ASN A 366 -19.01 19.17 8.99
N VAL A 367 -18.22 19.53 10.01
CA VAL A 367 -18.75 19.90 11.35
C VAL A 367 -19.55 21.20 11.27
N MET A 368 -19.01 22.24 10.63
CA MET A 368 -19.69 23.54 10.46
C MET A 368 -21.04 23.41 9.73
N LEU A 369 -21.10 22.56 8.69
CA LEU A 369 -22.31 22.32 7.90
C LEU A 369 -23.26 21.28 8.53
N GLY A 370 -22.92 20.72 9.69
CA GLY A 370 -23.73 19.71 10.38
C GLY A 370 -23.78 18.34 9.69
N LYS A 371 -22.94 18.08 8.68
CA LYS A 371 -22.78 16.74 8.08
C LYS A 371 -22.12 15.77 9.06
N LEU A 372 -21.21 16.27 9.88
CA LEU A 372 -20.62 15.57 11.02
C LEU A 372 -21.25 16.11 12.30
N GLN A 373 -21.89 15.23 13.06
CA GLN A 373 -22.53 15.57 14.33
C GLN A 373 -21.60 15.16 15.48
N PRO A 374 -21.07 16.10 16.28
CA PRO A 374 -20.16 15.81 17.39
C PRO A 374 -20.67 14.74 18.36
N GLU A 375 -21.99 14.71 18.59
CA GLU A 375 -22.64 13.78 19.52
C GLU A 375 -22.70 12.34 19.00
N GLN A 376 -22.59 12.14 17.69
CA GLN A 376 -22.59 10.82 17.04
C GLN A 376 -21.17 10.34 16.69
N PHE A 377 -20.17 11.20 16.88
CA PHE A 377 -18.78 10.84 16.67
C PHE A 377 -18.18 10.24 17.97
N PRO A 378 -17.30 9.23 17.89
CA PRO A 378 -16.65 8.69 19.08
C PRO A 378 -15.96 9.77 19.91
N ALA A 379 -16.23 9.79 21.22
CA ALA A 379 -15.60 10.70 22.16
C ALA A 379 -14.20 10.19 22.50
N VAL A 380 -13.23 10.53 21.66
CA VAL A 380 -11.83 10.05 21.74
C VAL A 380 -10.82 11.21 21.75
N PHE A 381 -11.30 12.44 21.97
CA PHE A 381 -10.48 13.66 21.92
C PHE A 381 -10.27 14.26 23.31
N GLY A 382 -9.53 15.36 23.38
CA GLY A 382 -9.18 16.02 24.63
C GLY A 382 -8.02 15.35 25.38
N PRO A 383 -7.56 15.95 26.49
CA PRO A 383 -6.38 15.47 27.22
C PRO A 383 -6.51 14.05 27.77
N GLU A 384 -7.73 13.67 28.16
CA GLU A 384 -8.05 12.34 28.73
C GLU A 384 -8.61 11.37 27.69
N GLY A 385 -8.83 11.81 26.44
CA GLY A 385 -9.27 10.97 25.33
C GLY A 385 -10.72 10.50 25.43
N ASP A 386 -11.59 11.30 26.04
CA ASP A 386 -13.00 10.99 26.32
C ASP A 386 -13.97 12.13 25.92
N GLU A 387 -13.49 13.15 25.19
CA GLU A 387 -14.27 14.30 24.76
C GLU A 387 -14.76 14.17 23.29
N PRO A 388 -15.95 14.73 22.96
CA PRO A 388 -16.45 14.79 21.59
C PRO A 388 -15.71 15.85 20.76
N LEU A 389 -15.99 15.89 19.46
CA LEU A 389 -15.50 16.96 18.57
C LEU A 389 -15.86 18.36 19.10
N ASP A 390 -14.96 19.32 18.94
CA ASP A 390 -15.17 20.70 19.38
C ASP A 390 -15.74 21.59 18.26
N ALA A 391 -17.07 21.61 18.15
CA ALA A 391 -17.76 22.50 17.21
C ALA A 391 -17.52 23.99 17.52
N SER A 392 -17.29 24.35 18.79
CA SER A 392 -17.05 25.75 19.17
C SER A 392 -15.69 26.25 18.69
N ALA A 393 -14.66 25.40 18.73
CA ALA A 393 -13.35 25.71 18.15
C ALA A 393 -13.43 25.90 16.64
N VAL A 394 -14.22 25.07 15.94
CA VAL A 394 -14.48 25.21 14.49
C VAL A 394 -15.12 26.55 14.19
N GLU A 395 -16.20 26.90 14.90
CA GLU A 395 -16.90 28.17 14.72
C GLU A 395 -15.97 29.38 14.94
N GLN A 396 -15.18 29.36 16.01
CA GLN A 396 -14.21 30.42 16.31
C GLN A 396 -13.18 30.58 15.19
N LYS A 397 -12.63 29.48 14.66
CA LYS A 397 -11.63 29.56 13.58
C LYS A 397 -12.26 30.01 12.25
N PHE A 398 -13.48 29.61 11.92
CA PHE A 398 -14.17 30.14 10.74
C PHE A 398 -14.48 31.64 10.89
N ARG A 399 -14.79 32.13 12.09
CA ARG A 399 -14.93 33.58 12.35
C ARG A 399 -13.61 34.33 12.13
N GLN A 400 -12.48 33.73 12.54
CA GLN A 400 -11.16 34.29 12.26
C GLN A 400 -10.89 34.31 10.74
N MET A 401 -11.19 33.23 10.03
CA MET A 401 -11.06 33.15 8.57
C MET A 401 -11.93 34.21 7.85
N LEU A 402 -13.19 34.37 8.27
CA LEU A 402 -14.09 35.39 7.73
C LEU A 402 -13.49 36.80 7.86
N SER A 403 -12.88 37.12 9.00
CA SER A 403 -12.24 38.42 9.20
C SER A 403 -11.07 38.70 8.26
N ILE A 404 -10.45 37.65 7.68
CA ILE A 404 -9.40 37.75 6.67
C ILE A 404 -10.00 37.91 5.27
N ILE A 405 -11.06 37.16 4.98
CA ILE A 405 -11.74 37.15 3.66
C ILE A 405 -12.45 38.47 3.39
N ASP A 406 -13.26 38.92 4.35
CA ASP A 406 -14.02 40.15 4.25
C ASP A 406 -14.08 40.85 5.62
N PRO A 407 -13.14 41.77 5.89
CA PRO A 407 -13.10 42.52 7.14
C PRO A 407 -14.34 43.40 7.39
N LEU A 408 -15.16 43.65 6.37
CA LEU A 408 -16.32 44.54 6.40
C LEU A 408 -17.65 43.76 6.39
N ALA A 409 -17.61 42.42 6.35
CA ALA A 409 -18.81 41.59 6.35
C ALA A 409 -19.58 41.71 7.68
N GLU A 410 -20.71 42.43 7.66
CA GLU A 410 -21.63 42.55 8.82
C GLU A 410 -22.50 41.29 9.02
N HIS A 411 -22.61 40.42 8.01
CA HIS A 411 -23.48 39.24 8.02
C HIS A 411 -22.68 37.95 8.13
N GLN A 412 -23.04 37.13 9.12
CA GLN A 412 -22.39 35.86 9.44
C GLN A 412 -23.01 34.74 8.59
N ASN A 413 -22.29 34.25 7.60
CA ASN A 413 -22.62 32.97 6.96
C ASN A 413 -21.33 32.15 6.80
N LEU A 414 -20.89 31.59 7.92
CA LEU A 414 -19.68 30.78 8.01
C LEU A 414 -19.85 29.49 7.19
N GLU A 415 -21.09 29.03 7.07
CA GLU A 415 -21.53 27.88 6.31
C GLU A 415 -21.25 28.08 4.82
N THR A 416 -21.49 29.27 4.25
CA THR A 416 -21.12 29.57 2.85
C THR A 416 -19.60 29.48 2.62
N ILE A 417 -18.78 29.90 3.59
CA ILE A 417 -17.31 29.76 3.48
C ILE A 417 -16.94 28.26 3.51
N ALA A 418 -17.49 27.51 4.46
CA ALA A 418 -17.27 26.07 4.55
C ALA A 418 -17.71 25.32 3.28
N GLU A 419 -18.86 25.68 2.70
CA GLU A 419 -19.36 25.11 1.44
C GLU A 419 -18.46 25.45 0.25
N GLY A 420 -17.92 26.67 0.20
CA GLY A 420 -16.92 27.08 -0.80
C GLY A 420 -15.67 26.19 -0.77
N PHE A 421 -15.12 25.94 0.42
CA PHE A 421 -13.99 25.02 0.58
C PHE A 421 -14.34 23.58 0.21
N LEU A 422 -15.51 23.08 0.62
CA LEU A 422 -15.95 21.73 0.22
C LEU A 422 -16.12 21.58 -1.29
N THR A 423 -16.58 22.62 -1.98
CA THR A 423 -16.71 22.61 -3.44
C THR A 423 -15.36 22.38 -4.12
N ILE A 424 -14.31 23.04 -3.63
CA ILE A 424 -12.94 22.84 -4.11
C ILE A 424 -12.44 21.42 -3.80
N ALA A 425 -12.67 20.93 -2.58
CA ALA A 425 -12.27 19.58 -2.20
C ALA A 425 -12.96 18.51 -3.07
N VAL A 426 -14.27 18.65 -3.31
CA VAL A 426 -15.05 17.75 -4.18
C VAL A 426 -14.57 17.79 -5.62
N GLU A 427 -14.29 18.97 -6.19
CA GLU A 427 -13.77 19.06 -7.55
C GLU A 427 -12.40 18.38 -7.67
N ASN A 428 -11.51 18.55 -6.70
CA ASN A 428 -10.21 17.87 -6.68
C ASN A 428 -10.37 16.34 -6.68
N MET A 429 -11.26 15.81 -5.85
CA MET A 429 -11.57 14.37 -5.80
C MET A 429 -12.22 13.87 -7.10
N ALA A 430 -13.17 14.62 -7.65
CA ALA A 430 -13.83 14.28 -8.91
C ALA A 430 -12.86 14.30 -10.10
N GLN A 431 -11.90 15.24 -10.13
CA GLN A 431 -10.87 15.29 -11.18
C GLN A 431 -9.97 14.06 -11.16
N ALA A 432 -9.55 13.60 -9.99
CA ALA A 432 -8.79 12.37 -9.87
C ALA A 432 -9.56 11.14 -10.37
N ILE A 433 -10.84 11.04 -10.05
CA ILE A 433 -11.71 9.99 -10.59
C ILE A 433 -11.79 10.09 -12.12
N LYS A 434 -11.95 11.30 -12.68
CA LYS A 434 -11.96 11.52 -14.14
C LYS A 434 -10.66 11.05 -14.80
N GLN A 435 -9.51 11.20 -14.15
CA GLN A 435 -8.20 10.75 -14.69
C GLN A 435 -8.13 9.23 -14.85
N ILE A 436 -8.65 8.47 -13.88
CA ILE A 436 -8.65 7.00 -13.96
C ILE A 436 -9.81 6.45 -14.79
N SER A 437 -10.82 7.28 -15.12
CA SER A 437 -12.04 6.85 -15.81
C SER A 437 -12.23 7.53 -17.17
N VAL A 438 -12.89 8.70 -17.21
CA VAL A 438 -13.28 9.41 -18.44
C VAL A 438 -12.08 9.69 -19.35
N GLN A 439 -10.94 10.09 -18.79
CA GLN A 439 -9.73 10.36 -19.58
C GLN A 439 -9.12 9.11 -20.22
N ARG A 440 -9.52 7.91 -19.77
CA ARG A 440 -9.19 6.63 -20.39
C ARG A 440 -10.24 6.15 -21.39
N GLY A 441 -11.33 6.90 -21.56
CA GLY A 441 -12.40 6.61 -22.53
C GLY A 441 -13.59 5.84 -21.97
N TYR A 442 -13.73 5.71 -20.64
CA TYR A 442 -14.89 5.06 -20.02
C TYR A 442 -16.09 6.01 -19.88
N ASP A 443 -17.29 5.53 -20.20
CA ASP A 443 -18.56 6.19 -19.85
C ASP A 443 -19.02 5.74 -18.46
N ILE A 444 -18.80 6.60 -17.46
CA ILE A 444 -19.10 6.29 -16.05
C ILE A 444 -20.56 6.56 -15.64
N SER A 445 -21.42 7.06 -16.53
CA SER A 445 -22.81 7.38 -16.19
C SER A 445 -23.62 6.15 -15.74
N GLY A 446 -23.25 4.97 -16.23
CA GLY A 446 -23.82 3.67 -15.85
C GLY A 446 -23.15 3.00 -14.66
N TYR A 447 -22.10 3.57 -14.08
CA TYR A 447 -21.32 2.96 -13.00
C TYR A 447 -21.99 3.19 -11.64
N THR A 448 -21.49 2.48 -10.63
CA THR A 448 -21.84 2.70 -9.22
C THR A 448 -20.62 3.26 -8.49
N LEU A 449 -20.77 4.35 -7.74
CA LEU A 449 -19.74 4.88 -6.86
C LEU A 449 -19.70 4.03 -5.59
N CYS A 450 -18.66 3.21 -5.42
CA CYS A 450 -18.41 2.46 -4.20
C CYS A 450 -17.69 3.37 -3.21
N SER A 451 -18.42 3.89 -2.22
CA SER A 451 -17.88 4.81 -1.21
C SER A 451 -17.57 4.09 0.09
N PHE A 452 -16.36 4.27 0.58
CA PHE A 452 -15.92 3.79 1.88
C PHE A 452 -14.81 4.67 2.48
N GLY A 453 -14.22 4.23 3.59
CA GLY A 453 -13.31 5.05 4.39
C GLY A 453 -14.06 5.97 5.35
N GLY A 454 -13.37 6.42 6.40
CA GLY A 454 -13.99 7.20 7.49
C GLY A 454 -14.59 8.55 7.06
N ALA A 455 -14.14 9.10 5.94
CA ALA A 455 -14.61 10.37 5.40
C ALA A 455 -15.39 10.24 4.08
N GLY A 456 -15.46 9.06 3.46
CA GLY A 456 -16.07 8.87 2.15
C GLY A 456 -17.56 9.20 2.12
N GLY A 457 -18.32 8.68 3.09
CA GLY A 457 -19.77 8.92 3.18
C GLY A 457 -20.16 10.40 3.29
N GLN A 458 -19.26 11.26 3.80
CA GLN A 458 -19.50 12.70 3.97
C GLN A 458 -19.50 13.46 2.63
N HIS A 459 -18.89 12.88 1.59
CA HIS A 459 -18.64 13.53 0.29
C HIS A 459 -19.26 12.77 -0.89
N ALA A 460 -19.67 11.51 -0.70
CA ALA A 460 -20.10 10.60 -1.76
C ALA A 460 -21.17 11.20 -2.70
N CYS A 461 -22.19 11.87 -2.17
CA CYS A 461 -23.25 12.48 -2.99
C CYS A 461 -22.71 13.60 -3.88
N LEU A 462 -21.92 14.52 -3.33
CA LEU A 462 -21.38 15.64 -4.10
C LEU A 462 -20.37 15.17 -5.15
N VAL A 463 -19.57 14.16 -4.83
CA VAL A 463 -18.65 13.53 -5.79
C VAL A 463 -19.42 12.82 -6.89
N ALA A 464 -20.48 12.06 -6.55
CA ALA A 464 -21.32 11.39 -7.54
C ALA A 464 -22.01 12.40 -8.47
N ASP A 465 -22.54 13.49 -7.94
CA ASP A 465 -23.16 14.57 -8.72
C ASP A 465 -22.15 15.22 -9.69
N ALA A 466 -20.94 15.53 -9.22
CA ALA A 466 -19.86 16.11 -10.04
C ALA A 466 -19.39 15.18 -11.17
N LEU A 467 -19.60 13.86 -11.02
CA LEU A 467 -19.26 12.83 -12.00
C LEU A 467 -20.45 12.40 -12.87
N GLY A 468 -21.67 12.83 -12.53
CA GLY A 468 -22.90 12.36 -13.18
C GLY A 468 -23.26 10.90 -12.87
N ILE A 469 -22.72 10.34 -11.77
CA ILE A 469 -23.01 8.98 -11.31
C ILE A 469 -24.32 9.00 -10.51
N LYS A 470 -25.27 8.13 -10.88
CA LYS A 470 -26.62 8.09 -10.27
C LYS A 470 -26.78 7.07 -9.15
N ARG A 471 -25.76 6.27 -8.87
CA ARG A 471 -25.82 5.17 -7.91
C ARG A 471 -24.61 5.22 -7.00
N ILE A 472 -24.86 5.18 -5.70
CA ILE A 472 -23.84 5.09 -4.67
C ILE A 472 -24.07 3.79 -3.91
N TYR A 473 -23.01 3.03 -3.71
CA TYR A 473 -22.99 1.86 -2.86
C TYR A 473 -22.12 2.14 -1.65
N CYS A 474 -22.67 1.94 -0.45
CA CYS A 474 -21.98 2.11 0.81
C CYS A 474 -22.27 0.87 1.67
N HIS A 475 -21.26 0.05 1.90
CA HIS A 475 -21.39 -1.16 2.72
C HIS A 475 -21.49 -0.79 4.21
N PRO A 476 -22.22 -1.55 5.06
CA PRO A 476 -22.31 -1.26 6.50
C PRO A 476 -20.96 -1.22 7.24
N LEU A 477 -19.95 -1.92 6.71
CA LEU A 477 -18.57 -1.92 7.22
C LEU A 477 -17.66 -0.90 6.51
N SER A 478 -18.21 0.15 5.89
CA SER A 478 -17.45 1.14 5.11
C SER A 478 -16.27 1.77 5.86
N GLY A 479 -16.40 1.98 7.17
CA GLY A 479 -15.34 2.53 8.02
C GLY A 479 -14.16 1.58 8.30
N VAL A 480 -14.30 0.29 7.98
CA VAL A 480 -13.29 -0.78 8.17
C VAL A 480 -13.22 -1.71 6.94
N LEU A 481 -13.61 -1.21 5.77
CA LEU A 481 -13.84 -2.04 4.59
C LEU A 481 -12.54 -2.67 4.06
N SER A 482 -11.41 -2.00 4.22
CA SER A 482 -10.09 -2.53 3.86
C SER A 482 -9.74 -3.80 4.64
N ALA A 483 -9.96 -3.79 5.97
CA ALA A 483 -9.81 -4.97 6.82
C ALA A 483 -10.78 -6.09 6.39
N TYR A 484 -12.04 -5.76 6.09
CA TYR A 484 -13.00 -6.75 5.58
C TYR A 484 -12.58 -7.34 4.23
N GLY A 485 -12.08 -6.51 3.31
CA GLY A 485 -11.58 -6.94 2.00
C GLY A 485 -10.36 -7.84 2.08
N ILE A 486 -9.45 -7.60 3.04
CA ILE A 486 -8.35 -8.51 3.37
C ILE A 486 -8.90 -9.89 3.78
N GLY A 487 -10.03 -9.91 4.50
CA GLY A 487 -10.75 -11.13 4.85
C GLY A 487 -11.26 -11.92 3.65
N LEU A 488 -11.80 -11.21 2.65
CA LEU A 488 -12.39 -11.76 1.43
C LEU A 488 -11.34 -12.20 0.39
N ALA A 489 -10.13 -11.65 0.46
CA ALA A 489 -9.07 -11.92 -0.50
C ALA A 489 -8.66 -13.40 -0.52
N ALA A 490 -8.34 -13.89 -1.72
CA ALA A 490 -7.81 -15.22 -1.96
C ALA A 490 -6.28 -15.24 -1.87
N VAL A 491 -5.72 -16.39 -1.48
CA VAL A 491 -4.27 -16.63 -1.59
C VAL A 491 -3.91 -16.65 -3.07
N THR A 492 -2.95 -15.83 -3.48
CA THR A 492 -2.58 -15.65 -4.88
C THR A 492 -1.07 -15.72 -5.06
N SER A 493 -0.64 -16.32 -6.17
CA SER A 493 0.74 -16.28 -6.63
C SER A 493 0.80 -15.79 -8.07
N MET A 494 1.60 -14.77 -8.34
CA MET A 494 1.80 -14.23 -9.69
C MET A 494 3.19 -14.59 -10.20
N HIS A 495 3.24 -15.15 -11.41
CA HIS A 495 4.50 -15.53 -12.05
C HIS A 495 4.53 -15.01 -13.47
N GLU A 496 5.69 -14.50 -13.87
CA GLU A 496 5.90 -13.93 -15.20
C GLU A 496 7.28 -14.33 -15.73
N THR A 497 7.42 -14.33 -17.06
CA THR A 497 8.69 -14.59 -17.73
C THR A 497 8.76 -13.81 -19.04
N ALA A 498 9.96 -13.37 -19.41
CA ALA A 498 10.18 -12.67 -20.67
C ALA A 498 10.63 -13.61 -21.78
N ILE A 499 9.97 -13.53 -22.93
CA ILE A 499 10.32 -14.30 -24.14
C ILE A 499 10.81 -13.34 -25.21
N GLY A 500 12.14 -13.30 -25.43
CA GLY A 500 12.78 -12.46 -26.44
C GLY A 500 12.89 -13.13 -27.81
N ARG A 501 11.77 -13.52 -28.43
CA ARG A 501 11.75 -14.17 -29.76
C ARG A 501 10.68 -13.57 -30.67
N ALA A 502 10.91 -13.66 -31.99
CA ALA A 502 9.89 -13.32 -32.97
C ALA A 502 8.70 -14.28 -32.85
N LEU A 503 7.49 -13.74 -32.99
CA LEU A 503 6.27 -14.54 -33.00
C LEU A 503 6.09 -15.14 -34.41
N GLU A 504 6.19 -16.46 -34.48
CA GLU A 504 6.10 -17.24 -35.72
C GLU A 504 4.99 -18.30 -35.61
N ALA A 505 4.56 -18.85 -36.75
CA ALA A 505 3.52 -19.89 -36.76
C ALA A 505 3.88 -21.14 -35.93
N GLN A 506 5.17 -21.39 -35.69
CA GLN A 506 5.69 -22.51 -34.92
C GLN A 506 5.93 -22.17 -33.43
N SER A 507 5.71 -20.94 -32.99
CA SER A 507 5.97 -20.51 -31.60
C SER A 507 5.04 -21.14 -30.57
N SER A 508 3.91 -21.74 -30.99
CA SER A 508 2.89 -22.30 -30.08
C SER A 508 3.45 -23.34 -29.11
N GLY A 509 4.29 -24.26 -29.59
CA GLY A 509 4.89 -25.29 -28.73
C GLY A 509 5.79 -24.70 -27.64
N LEU A 510 6.60 -23.70 -27.99
CA LEU A 510 7.46 -23.00 -27.04
C LEU A 510 6.64 -22.21 -26.00
N LEU A 511 5.62 -21.47 -26.46
CA LEU A 511 4.74 -20.70 -25.58
C LEU A 511 4.01 -21.62 -24.59
N SER A 512 3.53 -22.78 -25.05
CA SER A 512 2.88 -23.77 -24.18
C SER A 512 3.85 -24.30 -23.11
N GLN A 513 5.11 -24.58 -23.47
CA GLN A 513 6.12 -25.02 -22.50
C GLN A 513 6.40 -23.97 -21.40
N HIS A 514 6.51 -22.69 -21.78
CA HIS A 514 6.68 -21.62 -20.81
C HIS A 514 5.43 -21.44 -19.93
N TYR A 515 4.24 -21.51 -20.54
CA TYR A 515 2.98 -21.45 -19.81
C TYR A 515 2.87 -22.59 -18.78
N ASP A 516 3.12 -23.83 -19.18
CA ASP A 516 3.06 -25.01 -18.30
C ASP A 516 4.08 -24.90 -17.15
N ALA A 517 5.26 -24.34 -17.41
CA ALA A 517 6.26 -24.08 -16.37
C ALA A 517 5.78 -23.02 -15.35
N LEU A 518 5.15 -21.94 -15.81
CA LEU A 518 4.56 -20.92 -14.93
C LEU A 518 3.40 -21.49 -14.12
N VAL A 519 2.50 -22.27 -14.73
CA VAL A 519 1.40 -22.95 -14.03
C VAL A 519 1.94 -23.86 -12.94
N LYS A 520 2.94 -24.68 -13.24
CA LYS A 520 3.58 -25.56 -12.25
C LYS A 520 4.20 -24.76 -11.10
N SER A 521 4.87 -23.65 -11.40
CA SER A 521 5.44 -22.76 -10.38
C SER A 521 4.35 -22.16 -9.48
N GLY A 522 3.24 -21.70 -10.06
CA GLY A 522 2.10 -21.17 -9.33
C GLY A 522 1.45 -22.21 -8.41
N ILE A 523 1.20 -23.42 -8.91
CA ILE A 523 0.64 -24.51 -8.11
C ILE A 523 1.56 -24.86 -6.94
N ASN A 524 2.87 -24.99 -7.18
CA ASN A 524 3.84 -25.27 -6.13
C ASN A 524 3.84 -24.17 -5.06
N ALA A 525 3.89 -22.90 -5.47
CA ALA A 525 3.88 -21.77 -4.55
C ALA A 525 2.58 -21.69 -3.71
N LEU A 526 1.43 -22.03 -4.30
CA LEU A 526 0.16 -22.10 -3.58
C LEU A 526 0.12 -23.28 -2.60
N THR A 527 0.62 -24.46 -2.99
CA THR A 527 0.71 -25.63 -2.11
C THR A 527 1.67 -25.41 -0.94
N GLU A 528 2.82 -24.78 -1.17
CA GLU A 528 3.78 -24.41 -0.11
C GLU A 528 3.18 -23.42 0.90
N GLN A 529 2.20 -22.61 0.47
CA GLN A 529 1.44 -21.69 1.31
C GLN A 529 0.20 -22.34 1.94
N GLY A 530 0.00 -23.65 1.78
CA GLY A 530 -1.08 -24.42 2.41
C GLY A 530 -2.43 -24.36 1.69
N ALA A 531 -2.50 -23.87 0.45
CA ALA A 531 -3.74 -23.88 -0.32
C ALA A 531 -4.06 -25.29 -0.86
N ASP A 532 -5.33 -25.69 -0.84
CA ASP A 532 -5.80 -26.95 -1.44
C ASP A 532 -5.90 -26.80 -2.96
N THR A 533 -4.85 -27.24 -3.66
CA THR A 533 -4.70 -27.10 -5.12
C THR A 533 -5.49 -28.15 -5.92
N LYS A 534 -6.32 -28.98 -5.26
CA LYS A 534 -7.16 -29.98 -5.94
C LYS A 534 -8.39 -29.39 -6.65
N THR A 535 -8.64 -28.09 -6.53
CA THR A 535 -9.87 -27.45 -7.02
C THR A 535 -9.66 -26.26 -7.97
N THR A 536 -8.44 -26.01 -8.42
CA THR A 536 -8.15 -25.00 -9.46
C THR A 536 -8.30 -25.53 -10.87
#